data_AF-A0A291GHJ2-F1
#
_entry.id   AF-A0A291GHJ2-F1
#
_cell.length_a   1.000
_cell.length_b   1.000
_cell.length_c   1.000
_cell.angle_alpha   90.00
_cell.angle_beta   90.00
_cell.angle_gamma   90.00
#
_symmetry.space_group_name_H-M   'P 1'
#
loop_
_entity.id
_entity.type
_entity.pdbx_description
1 polymer ?
#
loop_
_entity_poly.entity_id
_entity_poly.type
_entity_poly.pdbx_seq_one_letter_code
_entity_poly.pdbx_strand_id
1 'polypeptide(L)'
;MEERFWTSDSDNARATTAENAIMIFPYPPGILQGEQIWHGLKRRTGWRSVAMTGRRATQCGDIVILSYHASAEKPDLPIYEALCASTYLNDAGGWLRTSHQQTLVV
;
A
#
# COMPACT_ATOMS: atom_id res chain seq x y z
N MET A 1 -9.74 4.14 -0.47
CA MET A 1 -8.57 4.10 -1.38
C MET A 1 -7.60 3.03 -0.91
N GLU A 2 -6.98 3.17 0.27
CA GLU A 2 -5.97 2.23 0.80
C GLU A 2 -6.35 0.74 0.69
N GLU A 3 -7.56 0.37 1.10
CA GLU A 3 -8.05 -1.03 1.06
C GLU A 3 -8.00 -1.65 -0.34
N ARG A 4 -8.22 -0.84 -1.39
CA ARG A 4 -8.19 -1.30 -2.77
C ARG A 4 -6.77 -1.67 -3.22
N PHE A 5 -5.73 -1.07 -2.66
CA PHE A 5 -4.35 -1.48 -2.97
C PHE A 5 -4.03 -2.91 -2.51
N TRP A 6 -4.79 -3.45 -1.57
CA TRP A 6 -4.65 -4.83 -1.15
C TRP A 6 -5.42 -5.77 -2.08
N THR A 7 -6.68 -5.49 -2.34
CA THR A 7 -7.62 -6.48 -2.93
C THR A 7 -7.88 -6.30 -4.42
N SER A 8 -7.53 -5.15 -5.01
CA SER A 8 -7.78 -4.85 -6.42
C SER A 8 -6.61 -5.25 -7.33
N ASP A 9 -6.85 -5.16 -8.64
CA ASP A 9 -5.81 -5.35 -9.66
C ASP A 9 -4.79 -4.21 -9.70
N SER A 10 -3.69 -4.46 -10.42
CA SER A 10 -2.59 -3.53 -10.58
C SER A 10 -2.96 -2.25 -11.34
N ASP A 11 -4.02 -2.27 -12.16
CA ASP A 11 -4.31 -1.17 -13.08
C ASP A 11 -4.92 0.01 -12.32
N ASN A 12 -5.89 -0.26 -11.43
CA ASN A 12 -6.43 0.78 -10.57
C ASN A 12 -5.40 1.25 -9.52
N ALA A 13 -4.54 0.34 -9.05
CA ALA A 13 -3.45 0.69 -8.16
C ALA A 13 -2.44 1.66 -8.82
N ARG A 14 -2.12 1.44 -10.10
CA ARG A 14 -1.21 2.29 -10.86
C ARG A 14 -1.77 3.68 -11.11
N ALA A 15 -3.04 3.78 -11.48
CA ALA A 15 -3.70 5.07 -11.73
C ALA A 15 -3.75 5.99 -10.49
N THR A 16 -3.62 5.41 -9.29
CA THR A 16 -3.74 6.11 -8.00
C THR A 16 -2.44 6.14 -7.20
N THR A 17 -1.32 5.82 -7.85
CA THR A 17 0.04 5.87 -7.29
C THR A 17 0.85 6.89 -8.07
N ALA A 18 1.61 7.75 -7.39
CA ALA A 18 2.46 8.73 -8.05
C ALA A 18 3.55 8.05 -8.89
N GLU A 19 3.94 8.66 -10.02
CA GLU A 19 4.91 8.08 -10.97
C GLU A 19 6.25 7.71 -10.31
N ASN A 20 6.73 8.54 -9.38
CA ASN A 20 7.97 8.33 -8.63
C ASN A 20 7.74 7.86 -7.19
N ALA A 21 6.61 7.19 -6.91
CA ALA A 21 6.30 6.69 -5.58
C ALA A 21 7.38 5.72 -5.07
N ILE A 22 7.54 5.67 -3.75
CA ILE A 22 8.49 4.77 -3.06
C ILE A 22 7.71 3.78 -2.21
N MET A 23 7.97 2.48 -2.42
CA MET A 23 7.38 1.42 -1.61
C MET A 23 8.46 0.64 -0.87
N ILE A 24 8.18 0.31 0.39
CA ILE A 24 9.10 -0.40 1.28
C ILE A 24 8.37 -1.64 1.77
N PHE A 25 8.82 -2.80 1.31
CA PHE A 25 8.26 -4.08 1.71
C PHE A 25 9.27 -4.90 2.52
N PRO A 26 8.80 -5.81 3.38
CA PRO A 26 9.67 -6.81 4.02
C PRO A 26 10.48 -7.57 2.98
N TYR A 27 11.62 -8.13 3.39
CA TYR A 27 12.47 -8.96 2.51
C TYR A 27 11.64 -10.07 1.80
N PRO A 28 11.91 -10.39 0.52
CA PRO A 28 13.02 -9.91 -0.32
C PRO A 28 12.88 -8.60 -1.10
N PRO A 29 11.69 -8.03 -1.42
CA PRO A 29 11.63 -6.86 -2.30
C PRO A 29 12.38 -5.61 -1.81
N GLY A 30 12.39 -5.33 -0.51
CA GLY A 30 13.06 -4.15 0.03
C GLY A 30 12.42 -2.84 -0.45
N ILE A 31 13.24 -1.90 -0.92
CA ILE A 31 12.81 -0.58 -1.42
C ILE A 31 12.61 -0.65 -2.93
N LEU A 32 11.42 -0.29 -3.40
CA LEU A 32 11.06 -0.20 -4.81
C LEU A 32 10.64 1.23 -5.14
N GLN A 33 10.97 1.72 -6.34
CA GLN A 33 10.58 3.04 -6.80
C GLN A 33 10.05 3.03 -8.24
N GLY A 34 9.03 3.84 -8.49
CA GLY A 34 8.44 4.03 -9.82
C GLY A 34 8.09 2.71 -10.51
N GLU A 35 8.54 2.49 -11.74
CA GLU A 35 8.20 1.29 -12.50
C GLU A 35 8.65 -0.03 -11.85
N GLN A 36 9.67 -0.01 -10.97
CA GLN A 36 10.11 -1.22 -10.24
C GLN A 36 8.99 -1.80 -9.37
N ILE A 37 8.07 -0.95 -8.90
CA ILE A 37 6.91 -1.36 -8.11
C ILE A 37 6.05 -2.35 -8.91
N TRP A 38 5.82 -2.05 -10.19
CA TRP A 38 4.94 -2.84 -11.06
C TRP A 38 5.62 -4.09 -11.64
N HIS A 39 6.95 -4.07 -11.75
CA HIS A 39 7.73 -5.26 -12.12
C HIS A 39 7.90 -6.23 -10.93
N GLY A 40 8.04 -5.71 -9.71
CA GLY A 40 8.23 -6.51 -8.50
C GLY A 40 6.91 -7.08 -7.93
N LEU A 41 5.81 -6.35 -8.06
CA LEU A 41 4.48 -6.83 -7.67
C LEU A 41 3.89 -7.67 -8.82
N LYS A 42 3.60 -8.95 -8.58
CA LYS A 42 2.84 -9.77 -9.53
C LYS A 42 1.55 -9.04 -9.93
N ARG A 43 1.10 -9.18 -11.19
CA ARG A 43 -0.14 -8.57 -11.76
C ARG A 43 -1.38 -8.66 -10.86
N ARG A 44 -1.42 -9.61 -9.93
CA ARG A 44 -2.37 -9.65 -8.80
C ARG A 44 -1.60 -9.80 -7.50
N THR A 45 -1.94 -8.97 -6.51
CA THR A 45 -1.41 -9.07 -5.14
C THR A 45 -1.73 -10.44 -4.53
N GLY A 46 -2.88 -11.02 -4.91
CA GLY A 46 -3.41 -12.29 -4.43
C GLY A 46 -4.21 -12.18 -3.13
N TRP A 47 -4.30 -11.00 -2.52
CA TRP A 47 -5.08 -10.80 -1.29
C TRP A 47 -6.57 -10.86 -1.59
N ARG A 48 -7.32 -11.63 -0.81
CA ARG A 48 -8.78 -11.75 -0.89
C ARG A 48 -9.47 -10.68 -0.05
N SER A 49 -8.92 -10.40 1.12
CA SER A 49 -9.48 -9.46 2.08
C SER A 49 -8.34 -8.80 2.87
N VAL A 50 -8.64 -7.64 3.44
CA VAL A 50 -7.78 -7.01 4.46
C VAL A 50 -8.67 -6.34 5.49
N ALA A 51 -8.47 -6.68 6.77
CA ALA A 51 -9.00 -5.93 7.88
C ALA A 51 -7.97 -4.89 8.30
N MET A 52 -8.40 -3.62 8.37
CA MET A 52 -7.53 -2.52 8.81
C MET A 52 -8.01 -1.98 10.14
N THR A 53 -7.21 -2.19 11.18
CA THR A 53 -7.51 -1.78 12.55
C THR A 53 -6.48 -0.76 13.04
N GLY A 54 -6.77 -0.09 14.16
CA GLY A 54 -5.86 0.90 14.75
C GLY A 54 -5.48 2.05 13.81
N ARG A 55 -6.37 2.39 12.86
CA ARG A 55 -6.15 3.44 11.85
C ARG A 55 -5.88 4.78 12.54
N ARG A 56 -4.78 5.44 12.16
CA ARG A 56 -4.46 6.82 12.54
C ARG A 56 -4.08 7.59 11.29
N ALA A 57 -4.63 8.79 11.14
CA ALA A 57 -4.30 9.68 10.03
C ALA A 57 -3.89 11.05 10.55
N THR A 58 -2.93 11.67 9.88
CA THR A 58 -2.59 13.08 10.08
C THR A 58 -2.51 13.77 8.72
N GLN A 59 -2.90 15.03 8.69
CA GLN A 59 -2.84 15.87 7.49
C GLN A 59 -1.95 17.09 7.73
N CYS A 60 -1.12 17.42 6.76
CA CYS A 60 -0.29 18.62 6.74
C CYS A 60 -0.35 19.23 5.34
N GLY A 61 -1.13 20.31 5.18
CA GLY A 61 -1.45 20.86 3.87
C GLY A 61 -2.12 19.82 2.98
N ASP A 62 -1.53 19.58 1.81
CA ASP A 62 -2.01 18.62 0.82
C ASP A 62 -1.52 17.18 1.06
N ILE A 63 -0.78 16.94 2.14
CA ILE A 63 -0.24 15.61 2.45
C ILE A 63 -1.06 14.95 3.56
N VAL A 64 -1.46 13.69 3.34
CA VAL A 64 -2.05 12.82 4.37
C VAL A 64 -1.14 11.63 4.62
N ILE A 65 -0.84 11.35 5.88
CA ILE A 65 -0.18 10.11 6.30
C ILE A 65 -1.23 9.25 6.99
N LEU A 66 -1.44 8.04 6.49
CA LEU A 66 -2.30 7.02 7.07
C LEU A 66 -1.43 5.88 7.62
N SER A 67 -1.63 5.52 8.87
CA SER A 67 -1.05 4.32 9.48
C SER A 67 -2.13 3.38 9.99
N TYR A 68 -1.89 2.08 9.95
CA TYR A 68 -2.85 1.06 10.34
C TYR A 68 -2.17 -0.29 10.61
N HIS A 69 -2.88 -1.17 11.32
CA HIS A 69 -2.56 -2.58 11.39
C HIS A 69 -3.40 -3.34 10.35
N ALA A 70 -2.75 -4.14 9.52
CA ALA A 70 -3.33 -4.89 8.42
C ALA A 70 -3.34 -6.38 8.74
N SER A 71 -4.51 -6.99 8.77
CA SER A 71 -4.73 -8.44 8.80
C SER A 71 -5.27 -8.85 7.44
N ALA A 72 -4.42 -9.41 6.57
CA ALA A 72 -4.76 -9.73 5.18
C ALA A 72 -4.79 -11.23 4.91
N GLU A 73 -5.75 -11.66 4.09
CA GLU A 73 -5.97 -13.08 3.76
C GLU A 73 -5.55 -13.39 2.32
N LYS A 74 -4.84 -14.50 2.14
CA LYS A 74 -4.56 -15.14 0.85
C LYS A 74 -5.10 -16.57 0.84
N PRO A 75 -5.48 -17.13 -0.33
CA PRO A 75 -5.79 -18.56 -0.42
C PRO A 75 -4.63 -19.39 0.12
N ASP A 76 -4.95 -20.39 0.95
CA ASP A 76 -4.03 -21.42 1.43
C ASP A 76 -2.78 -20.92 2.18
N LEU A 77 -2.80 -19.68 2.67
CA LEU A 77 -1.73 -19.08 3.46
C LEU A 77 -2.26 -18.57 4.81
N PRO A 78 -1.44 -18.56 5.87
CA PRO A 78 -1.78 -17.90 7.13
C PRO A 78 -2.14 -16.42 6.93
N ILE A 79 -2.88 -15.86 7.90
CA ILE A 79 -3.16 -14.42 7.93
C ILE A 79 -1.83 -13.66 7.96
N TYR A 80 -1.71 -12.73 7.02
CA TYR A 80 -0.58 -11.83 6.94
C TYR A 80 -0.84 -10.61 7.82
N GLU A 81 0.03 -10.39 8.80
CA GLU A 81 -0.06 -9.27 9.73
C GLU A 81 1.06 -8.25 9.47
N ALA A 82 0.69 -6.99 9.31
CA ALA A 82 1.65 -5.91 9.12
C ALA A 82 1.20 -4.59 9.74
N LEU A 83 2.16 -3.83 10.26
CA LEU A 83 2.00 -2.40 10.49
C LEU A 83 2.30 -1.67 9.18
N CYS A 84 1.38 -0.83 8.75
CA CYS A 84 1.47 -0.14 7.47
C CYS A 84 1.46 1.38 7.66
N ALA A 85 2.20 2.07 6.80
CA ALA A 85 2.13 3.52 6.66
C ALA A 85 2.08 3.89 5.18
N SER A 86 1.14 4.75 4.81
CA SER A 86 0.97 5.28 3.46
C SER A 86 0.95 6.80 3.49
N THR A 87 1.66 7.41 2.55
CA THR A 87 1.61 8.86 2.32
C THR A 87 0.83 9.14 1.05
N TYR A 88 -0.02 10.14 1.12
CA TYR A 88 -0.87 10.60 0.05
C TYR A 88 -0.64 12.08 -0.21
N LEU A 89 -0.63 12.47 -1.47
CA LEU A 89 -0.66 13.85 -1.92
C LEU A 89 -2.04 14.13 -2.53
N ASN A 90 -2.68 15.21 -2.12
CA ASN A 90 -3.81 15.79 -2.82
C ASN A 90 -3.28 16.56 -4.02
N ASP A 91 -3.38 15.97 -5.21
CA ASP A 91 -3.07 16.66 -6.45
C ASP A 91 -4.37 17.20 -7.06
N ALA A 92 -4.30 18.19 -7.95
CA ALA A 92 -5.47 18.89 -8.52
C ALA A 92 -6.45 17.97 -9.29
N GLY A 93 -6.13 16.68 -9.45
CA GLY A 93 -6.98 15.62 -10.02
C GLY A 93 -7.36 14.49 -9.06
N GLY A 94 -6.98 14.55 -7.77
CA GLY A 94 -7.31 13.56 -6.75
C GLY A 94 -6.13 13.15 -5.87
N TRP A 95 -6.35 12.14 -5.04
CA TRP A 95 -5.33 11.63 -4.13
C TRP A 95 -4.40 10.64 -4.84
N LEU A 96 -3.10 10.87 -4.74
CA LEU A 96 -2.05 9.96 -5.21
C LEU A 96 -1.27 9.41 -4.03
N ARG A 97 -1.08 8.09 -3.98
CA ARG A 97 -0.17 7.47 -3.01
C ARG A 97 1.27 7.74 -3.44
N THR A 98 2.03 8.45 -2.61
CA THR A 98 3.44 8.81 -2.87
C THR A 98 4.41 7.88 -2.16
N SER A 99 3.98 7.27 -1.05
CA SER A 99 4.76 6.23 -0.39
C SER A 99 3.89 5.17 0.27
N HIS A 100 4.44 3.97 0.44
CA HIS A 100 3.85 2.90 1.24
C HIS A 100 4.94 2.07 1.92
N GLN A 101 4.75 1.74 3.19
CA GLN A 101 5.63 0.83 3.93
C GLN A 101 4.80 -0.25 4.60
N GLN A 102 5.35 -1.47 4.63
CA GLN A 102 4.87 -2.58 5.44
C GLN A 102 5.98 -3.07 6.36
N THR A 103 5.68 -3.21 7.64
CA THR A 103 6.53 -3.83 8.65
C THR A 103 5.81 -5.07 9.18
N LEU A 104 6.40 -6.25 8.98
CA LEU A 104 5.82 -7.50 9.48
C LEU A 104 5.60 -7.42 10.99
N VAL A 105 4.45 -7.88 11.44
CA VAL A 105 4.23 -8.23 12.84
C VAL A 105 4.62 -9.70 12.96
N VAL A 106 5.69 -9.97 13.72
CA VAL A 106 6.25 -11.31 13.94
C VAL A 106 5.84 -11.84 15.30
#